data_AF-A0A1E4DQS6-F1
#
_entry.id   AF-A0A1E4DQS6-F1
#
_cell.length_a   1.000
_cell.length_b   1.000
_cell.length_c   1.000
_cell.angle_alpha   90.00
_cell.angle_beta   90.00
_cell.angle_gamma   90.00
#
_symmetry.space_group_name_H-M   'P 1'
#
loop_
_entity.id
_entity.type
_entity.pdbx_description
1 polymer ?
#
loop_
_entity_poly.entity_id
_entity_poly.type
_entity_poly.pdbx_seq_one_letter_code
_entity_poly.pdbx_strand_id
1 'polypeptide(L)'
;MTKYVSRSIIGISLGLLLWSGTGLATEPADVEKFVNARIEIGEMMTNYFKGGESYGAGQRPTPEKMKEMGDDINGKLSDLLSKRGLSLEEYRVRSKEIFADKEAVDAYLAKHPDLKTRYDALPLSRMSGSGGSTGRGY
;
A
#
# COMPACT_ATOMS: atom_id res chain seq x y z
N MET A 1 -12.48 59.84 6.17
CA MET A 1 -13.37 58.77 5.67
C MET A 1 -12.71 58.17 4.43
N THR A 2 -12.40 56.88 4.26
CA THR A 2 -12.73 55.65 4.98
C THR A 2 -11.68 54.60 4.57
N LYS A 3 -11.33 53.71 5.49
CA LYS A 3 -10.28 52.67 5.43
C LYS A 3 -10.62 51.58 4.42
N TYR A 4 -9.63 51.01 3.71
CA TYR A 4 -9.55 49.56 3.50
C TYR A 4 -8.10 49.09 3.44
N VAL A 5 -7.69 48.50 4.56
CA VAL A 5 -6.56 47.58 4.70
C VAL A 5 -6.88 46.33 3.88
N SER A 6 -5.94 45.85 3.06
CA SER A 6 -5.72 44.40 2.87
C SER A 6 -4.39 44.17 2.16
N ARG A 7 -3.37 43.87 2.98
CA ARG A 7 -2.13 43.23 2.57
C ARG A 7 -2.47 41.79 2.20
N SER A 8 -2.67 41.51 0.91
CA SER A 8 -2.83 40.13 0.46
C SER A 8 -1.46 39.48 0.34
N ILE A 9 -1.31 38.44 1.14
CA ILE A 9 -0.14 37.66 1.48
C ILE A 9 0.44 36.97 0.24
N ILE A 10 1.77 37.09 0.12
CA ILE A 10 2.67 36.31 -0.72
C ILE A 10 2.56 34.83 -0.34
N GLY A 11 2.48 33.96 -1.34
CA GLY A 11 3.07 32.62 -1.23
C GLY A 11 2.09 31.46 -1.38
N ILE A 12 1.95 30.97 -2.61
CA ILE A 12 1.75 29.54 -2.87
C ILE A 12 2.63 29.18 -4.07
N SER A 13 3.94 29.09 -3.81
CA SER A 13 4.91 28.44 -4.69
C SER A 13 5.43 27.22 -3.95
N LEU A 14 4.65 26.13 -3.94
CA LEU A 14 5.12 24.84 -3.45
C LEU A 14 4.75 23.73 -4.44
N GLY A 15 5.19 23.92 -5.69
CA GLY A 15 5.33 22.83 -6.66
C GLY A 15 6.71 22.21 -6.54
N LEU A 16 7.00 21.52 -5.45
CA LEU A 16 8.19 20.67 -5.36
C LEU A 16 7.92 19.36 -6.10
N LEU A 17 7.99 19.43 -7.43
CA LEU A 17 8.24 18.26 -8.27
C LEU A 17 9.75 18.02 -8.28
N LEU A 18 10.28 17.53 -7.15
CA LEU A 18 11.62 16.98 -7.10
C LEU A 18 11.53 15.50 -7.46
N TRP A 19 11.64 15.24 -8.76
CA TRP A 19 12.06 13.95 -9.27
C TRP A 19 13.55 13.78 -8.92
N SER A 20 13.83 13.29 -7.71
CA SER A 20 15.17 12.91 -7.29
C SER A 20 15.34 11.41 -7.52
N GLY A 21 15.70 11.05 -8.74
CA GLY A 21 16.39 9.78 -8.98
C GLY A 21 17.77 9.86 -8.34
N THR A 22 17.88 9.46 -7.06
CA THR A 22 19.17 9.29 -6.38
C THR A 22 19.23 7.92 -5.74
N GLY A 23 20.21 7.14 -6.18
CA GLY A 23 20.37 5.74 -5.81
C GLY A 23 20.76 5.50 -4.34
N LEU A 24 20.48 4.26 -3.93
CA LEU A 24 21.02 3.50 -2.79
C LEU A 24 20.48 3.76 -1.38
N ALA A 25 19.41 4.52 -1.18
CA ALA A 25 18.64 4.46 0.05
C ALA A 25 17.15 4.63 -0.24
N THR A 26 16.32 3.77 0.34
CA THR A 26 14.88 3.96 0.26
C THR A 26 14.52 5.25 1.01
N GLU A 27 13.93 6.23 0.32
CA GLU A 27 13.58 7.49 0.98
C GLU A 27 12.57 7.23 2.11
N PRO A 28 12.74 7.83 3.31
CA PRO A 28 11.82 7.60 4.43
C PRO A 28 10.36 7.87 4.11
N ALA A 29 10.10 8.86 3.24
CA ALA A 29 8.77 9.19 2.75
C ALA A 29 8.17 8.07 1.87
N ASP A 30 9.01 7.40 1.07
CA ASP A 30 8.57 6.22 0.31
C ASP A 30 8.34 5.03 1.24
N VAL A 31 9.20 4.78 2.23
CA VAL A 31 8.96 3.71 3.22
C VAL A 31 7.61 3.91 3.91
N GLU A 32 7.36 5.11 4.43
CA GLU A 32 6.09 5.46 5.05
C GLU A 32 4.91 5.21 4.10
N LYS A 33 4.98 5.74 2.89
CA LYS A 33 3.91 5.67 1.90
C LYS A 33 3.59 4.23 1.50
N PHE A 34 4.61 3.42 1.26
CA PHE A 34 4.45 2.03 0.82
C PHE A 34 4.09 1.08 1.96
N VAL A 35 4.66 1.24 3.16
CA VAL A 35 4.30 0.44 4.35
C VAL A 35 2.83 0.65 4.69
N ASN A 36 2.39 1.91 4.75
CA ASN A 36 0.98 2.22 5.01
C ASN A 36 0.06 1.67 3.92
N ALA A 37 0.43 1.83 2.65
CA ALA A 37 -0.32 1.24 1.55
C ALA A 37 -0.43 -0.29 1.72
N ARG A 38 0.65 -0.99 2.07
CA ARG A 38 0.63 -2.44 2.29
C ARG A 38 -0.30 -2.86 3.42
N ILE A 39 -0.32 -2.12 4.53
CA ILE A 39 -1.24 -2.35 5.65
C ILE A 39 -2.68 -2.20 5.18
N GLU A 40 -3.02 -1.08 4.56
CA GLU A 40 -4.38 -0.81 4.10
C GLU A 40 -4.84 -1.83 3.06
N ILE A 41 -3.97 -2.22 2.12
CA ILE A 41 -4.26 -3.27 1.14
C ILE A 41 -4.49 -4.60 1.85
N GLY A 42 -3.67 -4.94 2.84
CA GLY A 42 -3.78 -6.21 3.55
C GLY A 42 -5.04 -6.30 4.39
N GLU A 43 -5.45 -5.19 5.01
CA GLU A 43 -6.72 -5.09 5.73
C GLU A 43 -7.91 -5.11 4.78
N MET A 44 -7.84 -4.38 3.67
CA MET A 44 -8.87 -4.40 2.63
C MET A 44 -9.07 -5.83 2.10
N MET A 45 -7.99 -6.52 1.76
CA MET A 45 -8.04 -7.90 1.29
C MET A 45 -8.56 -8.84 2.38
N THR A 46 -8.13 -8.67 3.63
CA THR A 46 -8.63 -9.47 4.75
C THR A 46 -10.13 -9.26 4.95
N ASN A 47 -10.63 -8.04 4.87
CA ASN A 47 -12.05 -7.74 4.99
C ASN A 47 -12.85 -8.24 3.78
N TYR A 48 -12.28 -8.13 2.57
CA TYR A 48 -12.87 -8.63 1.34
C TYR A 48 -13.09 -10.15 1.39
N PHE A 49 -12.09 -10.90 1.86
CA PHE A 49 -12.19 -12.36 2.02
C PHE A 49 -12.86 -12.82 3.32
N LYS A 50 -13.02 -11.96 4.33
CA LYS A 50 -13.83 -12.24 5.53
C LYS A 50 -15.32 -12.00 5.28
N GLY A 51 -15.67 -10.99 4.48
CA GLY A 51 -17.05 -10.56 4.22
C GLY A 51 -17.67 -11.18 2.97
N GLY A 52 -16.86 -11.62 2.01
CA GLY A 52 -17.31 -12.46 0.91
C GLY A 52 -17.25 -13.92 1.33
N GLU A 53 -18.32 -14.64 1.09
CA GLU A 53 -18.43 -16.10 1.24
C GLU A 53 -17.06 -16.77 1.17
N SER A 54 -16.60 -17.31 2.29
CA SER A 54 -15.76 -18.49 2.22
C SER A 54 -16.61 -19.47 1.42
N TYR A 55 -16.39 -19.58 0.11
CA TYR A 55 -17.09 -20.54 -0.74
C TYR A 55 -17.10 -21.84 0.04
N GLY A 56 -18.30 -22.17 0.54
CA GLY A 56 -18.45 -23.13 1.62
C GLY A 56 -17.72 -24.41 1.25
N ALA A 57 -16.85 -24.88 2.15
CA ALA A 57 -16.23 -26.20 2.05
C ALA A 57 -15.74 -26.60 0.63
N GLY A 58 -14.84 -25.80 0.02
CA GLY A 58 -13.91 -26.34 -0.98
C GLY A 58 -14.29 -26.24 -2.47
N GLN A 59 -15.27 -25.42 -2.86
CA GLN A 59 -15.45 -25.08 -4.28
C GLN A 59 -14.63 -23.85 -4.69
N ARG A 60 -13.74 -24.03 -5.67
CA ARG A 60 -12.99 -22.94 -6.29
C ARG A 60 -13.95 -22.11 -7.16
N PRO A 61 -13.91 -20.76 -7.13
CA PRO A 61 -14.77 -19.94 -7.98
C PRO A 61 -14.56 -20.28 -9.46
N THR A 62 -15.60 -20.12 -10.29
CA THR A 62 -15.47 -20.29 -11.73
C THR A 62 -14.48 -19.28 -12.31
N PRO A 63 -13.84 -19.54 -13.47
CA PRO A 63 -12.88 -18.60 -14.07
C PRO A 63 -13.45 -17.20 -14.30
N GLU A 64 -14.73 -17.10 -14.69
CA GLU A 64 -15.44 -15.82 -14.87
C GLU A 64 -15.61 -15.08 -13.54
N LYS A 65 -15.98 -15.79 -12.47
CA LYS A 65 -16.09 -15.20 -11.13
C LYS A 65 -14.72 -14.81 -10.55
N MET A 66 -13.67 -15.58 -10.84
CA MET A 66 -12.30 -15.18 -10.48
C MET A 66 -11.86 -13.92 -11.22
N LYS A 67 -12.26 -13.74 -12.49
CA LYS A 67 -12.00 -12.52 -13.25
C LYS A 67 -12.73 -11.32 -12.66
N GLU A 68 -14.04 -11.45 -12.41
CA GLU A 68 -14.86 -10.39 -11.80
C GLU A 68 -14.31 -9.96 -10.43
N MET A 69 -13.91 -10.93 -9.60
CA MET A 69 -13.28 -10.67 -8.31
C MET A 69 -11.94 -9.95 -8.46
N GLY A 70 -11.13 -10.34 -9.45
CA GLY A 70 -9.87 -9.67 -9.78
C GLY A 70 -10.07 -8.22 -10.22
N ASP A 71 -11.07 -7.95 -11.05
CA ASP A 71 -11.40 -6.61 -11.53
C ASP A 71 -11.89 -5.71 -10.38
N ASP A 72 -12.74 -6.22 -9.49
CA ASP A 72 -13.20 -5.51 -8.28
C ASP A 72 -12.05 -5.23 -7.30
N ILE A 73 -11.16 -6.20 -7.07
CA ILE A 73 -9.95 -6.01 -6.26
C ILE A 73 -9.05 -4.95 -6.88
N ASN A 74 -8.82 -5.00 -8.19
CA ASN A 74 -7.97 -4.02 -8.88
C ASN A 74 -8.56 -2.60 -8.82
N GLY A 75 -9.88 -2.46 -8.93
CA GLY A 75 -10.57 -1.18 -8.74
C GLY A 75 -10.35 -0.62 -7.33
N LYS A 76 -10.68 -1.42 -6.30
CA LYS A 76 -10.49 -1.03 -4.89
C LYS A 76 -9.04 -0.72 -4.54
N LEU A 77 -8.10 -1.49 -5.09
CA LEU A 77 -6.67 -1.28 -4.92
C LEU A 77 -6.22 0.05 -5.57
N SER A 78 -6.69 0.33 -6.78
CA SER A 78 -6.38 1.58 -7.49
C SER A 78 -6.91 2.80 -6.73
N ASP A 79 -8.13 2.74 -6.20
CA ASP A 79 -8.73 3.81 -5.40
C ASP A 79 -7.96 4.06 -4.10
N LEU A 80 -7.57 2.99 -3.41
CA LEU A 80 -6.79 3.07 -2.17
C LEU A 80 -5.41 3.69 -2.42
N LEU A 81 -4.71 3.21 -3.45
CA LEU A 81 -3.39 3.72 -3.82
C LEU A 81 -3.45 5.19 -4.26
N SER A 82 -4.50 5.58 -4.97
CA SER A 82 -4.68 6.97 -5.42
C SER A 82 -4.77 7.96 -4.26
N LYS A 83 -5.36 7.57 -3.12
CA LYS A 83 -5.39 8.41 -1.89
C LYS A 83 -3.99 8.72 -1.34
N ARG A 84 -3.03 7.84 -1.62
CA ARG A 84 -1.61 7.98 -1.25
C ARG A 84 -0.79 8.62 -2.38
N GLY A 85 -1.41 8.97 -3.51
CA GLY A 85 -0.71 9.43 -4.71
C GLY A 85 0.16 8.34 -5.32
N LEU A 86 -0.28 7.09 -5.30
CA LEU A 86 0.33 5.96 -6.00
C LEU A 86 -0.58 5.47 -7.11
N SER A 87 0.01 5.10 -8.24
CA SER A 87 -0.65 4.22 -9.20
C SER A 87 -0.42 2.75 -8.83
N LEU A 88 -1.31 1.87 -9.31
CA LEU A 88 -1.17 0.43 -9.12
C LEU A 88 0.13 -0.13 -9.72
N GLU A 89 0.52 0.36 -10.90
CA GLU A 89 1.78 -0.01 -11.54
C GLU A 89 3.01 0.47 -10.76
N GLU A 90 3.00 1.72 -10.31
CA GLU A 90 4.09 2.27 -9.48
C GLU A 90 4.26 1.47 -8.20
N TYR A 91 3.15 1.15 -7.52
CA TYR A 91 3.20 0.31 -6.33
C TYR A 91 3.77 -1.07 -6.63
N ARG A 92 3.37 -1.72 -7.74
CA ARG A 92 3.87 -3.07 -8.11
C ARG A 92 5.35 -3.10 -8.43
N VAL A 93 5.87 -2.06 -9.07
CA VAL A 93 7.29 -1.96 -9.42
C VAL A 93 8.10 -1.60 -8.19
N ARG A 94 7.80 -0.48 -7.54
CA ARG A 94 8.63 0.08 -6.47
C ARG A 94 8.49 -0.69 -5.17
N SER A 95 7.34 -1.30 -4.86
CA SER A 95 7.17 -2.05 -3.60
C SER A 95 8.24 -3.13 -3.39
N LYS A 96 8.71 -3.77 -4.47
CA LYS A 96 9.78 -4.77 -4.38
C LYS A 96 11.09 -4.18 -3.87
N GLU A 97 11.43 -2.97 -4.32
CA GLU A 97 12.63 -2.25 -3.92
C GLU A 97 12.48 -1.73 -2.49
N ILE A 98 11.36 -1.08 -2.19
CA ILE A 98 11.06 -0.54 -0.84
C ILE A 98 11.08 -1.64 0.22
N PHE A 99 10.42 -2.78 -0.03
CA PHE A 99 10.36 -3.89 0.93
C PHE A 99 11.62 -4.80 0.90
N ALA A 100 12.54 -4.60 -0.04
CA ALA A 100 13.86 -5.24 0.02
C ALA A 100 14.74 -4.59 1.10
N ASP A 101 14.57 -3.29 1.32
CA ASP A 101 15.22 -2.52 2.38
C ASP A 101 14.56 -2.76 3.74
N LYS A 102 14.84 -3.95 4.31
CA LYS A 102 14.26 -4.37 5.60
C LYS A 102 14.66 -3.44 6.74
N GLU A 103 15.88 -2.90 6.72
CA GLU A 103 16.34 -2.00 7.77
C GLU A 103 15.52 -0.71 7.80
N ALA A 104 15.24 -0.12 6.64
CA ALA A 104 14.41 1.08 6.56
C ALA A 104 12.95 0.80 6.98
N VAL A 105 12.39 -0.33 6.54
CA VAL A 105 11.04 -0.77 6.95
C VAL A 105 10.95 -1.02 8.45
N ASP A 106 11.89 -1.77 9.02
CA ASP A 106 11.91 -2.08 10.45
C ASP A 106 12.14 -0.83 11.30
N ALA A 107 13.00 0.08 10.84
CA ALA A 107 13.22 1.37 11.50
C ALA A 107 11.96 2.25 11.49
N TYR A 108 11.17 2.21 10.41
CA TYR A 108 9.88 2.89 10.35
C TYR A 108 8.86 2.23 11.30
N LEU A 109 8.68 0.92 11.23
CA LEU A 109 7.74 0.19 12.09
C LEU A 109 8.09 0.28 13.58
N ALA A 110 9.37 0.35 13.93
CA ALA A 110 9.82 0.56 15.30
C ALA A 110 9.36 1.91 15.88
N LYS A 111 9.23 2.95 15.03
CA LYS A 111 8.71 4.26 15.42
C LYS A 111 7.17 4.30 15.48
N HIS A 112 6.51 3.32 14.87
CA HIS A 112 5.05 3.24 14.74
C HIS A 112 4.54 1.87 15.23
N PRO A 113 4.47 1.63 16.56
CA PRO A 113 4.14 0.33 17.12
C PRO A 113 2.71 -0.14 16.78
N ASP A 114 1.78 0.80 16.55
CA ASP A 114 0.43 0.53 16.06
C ASP A 114 0.47 -0.03 14.62
N LEU A 115 1.26 0.61 13.74
CA LEU A 115 1.44 0.14 12.36
C LEU A 115 2.18 -1.19 12.32
N LYS A 116 3.17 -1.41 13.19
CA LYS A 116 3.88 -2.68 13.32
C LYS A 116 2.92 -3.82 13.66
N THR A 117 2.03 -3.61 14.62
CA THR A 117 1.04 -4.63 15.02
C THR A 117 0.14 -5.01 13.86
N ARG A 118 -0.33 -4.02 13.08
CA ARG A 118 -1.18 -4.24 11.91
C ARG A 118 -0.41 -4.92 10.77
N TYR A 119 0.83 -4.49 10.52
CA TYR A 119 1.73 -5.04 9.52
C TYR A 119 2.05 -6.52 9.78
N ASP A 120 2.37 -6.87 11.03
CA ASP A 120 2.68 -8.25 11.45
C ASP A 120 1.44 -9.16 11.40
N ALA A 121 0.24 -8.59 11.57
CA ALA A 121 -1.02 -9.32 11.46
C ALA A 121 -1.48 -9.56 10.01
N LEU A 122 -0.84 -8.92 9.02
CA LEU A 122 -1.20 -9.12 7.62
C LEU A 122 -0.85 -10.54 7.18
N PRO A 123 -1.69 -11.17 6.33
CA PRO A 123 -1.34 -12.45 5.71
C PRO A 123 -0.30 -12.23 4.59
N LEU A 124 0.93 -11.80 4.95
CA LEU A 124 2.00 -11.42 4.03
C LEU A 124 2.37 -12.54 3.04
N SER A 125 2.25 -13.81 3.45
CA SER A 125 2.43 -14.98 2.59
C SER A 125 1.46 -15.04 1.41
N ARG A 126 0.31 -14.37 1.50
CA ARG A 126 -0.68 -14.28 0.40
C ARG A 126 -0.49 -13.05 -0.50
N MET A 127 0.27 -12.05 -0.03
CA MET A 127 0.42 -10.75 -0.69
C MET A 127 1.74 -10.59 -1.46
N SER A 128 2.74 -11.39 -1.10
CA SER A 128 3.98 -11.53 -1.88
C SER A 128 3.73 -12.51 -3.02
N GLY A 129 3.52 -12.02 -4.24
CA GLY A 129 3.52 -12.83 -5.47
C GLY A 129 4.89 -13.45 -5.82
N SER A 130 5.64 -13.90 -4.81
CA SER A 130 6.86 -14.71 -4.92
C SER A 130 6.51 -16.14 -4.55
N GLY A 131 6.76 -17.06 -5.47
CA GLY A 131 6.29 -18.44 -5.43
C GLY A 131 6.88 -19.29 -4.31
N GLY A 132 6.40 -20.52 -4.26
CA GLY A 132 7.07 -21.59 -3.54
C GLY A 132 6.11 -22.41 -2.70
N SER A 133 5.74 -23.56 -3.25
CA SER A 133 5.55 -24.77 -2.45
C SER A 133 6.69 -24.85 -1.42
N THR A 134 6.41 -24.47 -0.19
CA THR A 134 7.13 -24.97 0.99
C THR A 134 6.08 -25.39 1.99
N GLY A 135 5.35 -26.44 1.61
CA GLY A 135 4.83 -27.40 2.56
C GLY A 135 6.01 -28.05 3.27
N ARG A 136 6.45 -27.43 4.36
CA ARG A 136 7.12 -28.11 5.46
C ARG A 136 6.10 -28.18 6.58
N GLY A 137 5.36 -29.28 6.61
CA GLY A 137 4.54 -29.72 7.73
C GLY A 137 4.98 -31.13 8.08
N TYR A 138 5.36 -31.29 9.33
CA TYR A 138 5.91 -32.46 10.02
C TYR A 138 5.10 -33.74 9.86
#